data_AF-G4ZH27-F1
#
_entry.id   AF-G4ZH27-F1
#
_cell.length_a   1.000
_cell.length_b   1.000
_cell.length_c   1.000
_cell.angle_alpha   90.00
_cell.angle_beta   90.00
_cell.angle_gamma   90.00
#
_symmetry.space_group_name_H-M   'P 1'
#
loop_
_entity.id
_entity.type
_entity.pdbx_description
1 polymer ?
#
loop_
_entity_poly.entity_id
_entity_poly.type
_entity_poly.pdbx_seq_one_letter_code
_entity_poly.pdbx_strand_id
1 'polypeptide(L)' 'SVWRELKGRGWPSKRPPRRSLDGRYLYVRPGGDPNGTAGVDFFLSEGTVLEYYA' A
#
# COMPACT_ATOMS: atom_id res chain seq x y z
N SER A 1 -7.03 0.03 15.17
CA SER A 1 -6.29 0.75 14.10
C SER A 1 -6.39 -0.08 12.85
N VAL A 2 -6.89 0.53 11.77
CA VAL A 2 -7.07 -0.08 10.44
C VAL A 2 -5.82 -0.80 9.94
N TRP A 3 -4.62 -0.30 10.24
CA TRP A 3 -3.36 -0.94 9.90
C TRP A 3 -3.11 -2.29 10.55
N ARG A 4 -3.67 -2.53 11.74
CA ARG A 4 -3.58 -3.84 12.39
C ARG A 4 -4.45 -4.86 11.66
N GLU A 5 -5.60 -4.44 11.18
CA GLU A 5 -6.51 -5.28 10.40
C GLU A 5 -5.97 -5.58 9.01
N LEU A 6 -5.46 -4.56 8.29
CA LEU A 6 -4.84 -4.74 6.98
C LEU A 6 -3.64 -5.69 7.04
N LYS A 7 -2.80 -5.58 8.07
CA LYS A 7 -1.71 -6.55 8.32
C LYS A 7 -2.25 -7.96 8.58
N GLY A 8 -3.34 -8.10 9.35
CA GLY A 8 -4.01 -9.38 9.57
C GLY A 8 -4.59 -10.00 8.30
N ARG A 9 -5.04 -9.17 7.36
CA ARG A 9 -5.51 -9.57 6.02
C ARG A 9 -4.39 -9.77 5.00
N GLY A 10 -3.12 -9.70 5.43
CA GLY A 10 -1.98 -9.99 4.59
C GLY A 10 -1.64 -8.90 3.58
N TRP A 11 -1.89 -7.62 3.89
CA TRP A 11 -1.45 -6.50 3.05
C TRP A 11 0.06 -6.24 3.23
N PRO A 12 0.89 -6.45 2.20
CA PRO A 12 2.30 -6.09 2.26
C PRO A 12 2.50 -4.57 2.08
N SER A 13 3.20 -3.95 3.03
CA SER A 13 3.72 -2.58 2.92
C SER A 13 5.21 -2.62 2.59
N LYS A 14 5.64 -1.96 1.50
CA LYS A 14 7.05 -1.79 1.16
C LYS A 14 7.50 -0.37 1.47
N ARG A 15 8.67 -0.25 2.10
CA ARG A 15 9.35 1.04 2.25
C ARG A 15 9.80 1.55 0.89
N PRO A 16 9.77 2.87 0.66
CA PRO A 16 10.35 3.44 -0.53
C PRO A 16 11.85 3.11 -0.61
N PRO A 17 12.39 2.96 -1.83
CA PRO A 17 13.82 2.80 -2.01
C PRO A 17 14.58 3.97 -1.36
N ARG A 18 15.67 3.70 -0.63
CA ARG A 18 16.50 4.74 0.04
C ARG A 18 17.07 5.80 -0.91
N ARG A 19 17.10 5.52 -2.22
CA ARG A 19 17.56 6.43 -3.28
C ARG A 19 16.41 7.10 -4.05
N SER A 20 15.17 6.85 -3.67
CA SER A 20 14.00 7.51 -4.25
C SER A 20 13.80 8.88 -3.59
N LEU A 21 13.48 9.90 -4.38
CA LEU A 21 12.96 11.17 -3.87
C LEU A 21 11.54 11.00 -3.30
N ASP A 22 10.87 9.91 -3.68
CA ASP A 22 9.54 9.57 -3.17
C ASP A 22 9.68 8.83 -1.84
N GLY A 23 9.29 9.50 -0.75
CA GLY A 23 9.30 8.98 0.62
C GLY A 23 8.03 8.23 1.02
N ARG A 24 7.10 8.00 0.09
CA ARG A 24 5.83 7.33 0.38
C ARG A 24 5.99 5.83 0.49
N TYR A 25 5.25 5.23 1.42
CA TYR A 25 5.13 3.78 1.50
C TYR A 25 4.27 3.26 0.36
N LEU A 26 4.69 2.12 -0.19
CA LEU A 26 3.93 1.39 -1.18
C LEU A 26 3.10 0.33 -0.47
N TYR A 27 1.78 0.45 -0.51
CA TYR A 27 0.84 -0.49 0.07
C TYR A 27 0.27 -1.36 -1.04
N VAL A 28 0.72 -2.60 -1.14
CA VAL A 28 0.29 -3.48 -2.23
C VAL A 28 -0.92 -4.29 -1.74
N ARG A 29 -1.92 -4.43 -2.61
CA ARG A 29 -3.11 -5.24 -2.32
C ARG A 29 -2.69 -6.71 -2.19
N PRO A 30 -3.37 -7.52 -1.36
CA PRO A 30 -3.18 -8.96 -1.37
C PRO A 30 -3.42 -9.51 -2.78
N GLY A 31 -2.40 -10.15 -3.36
CA GLY A 31 -2.41 -10.64 -4.74
C GLY A 31 -2.22 -9.56 -5.82
N GLY A 32 -2.00 -8.29 -5.45
CA GLY A 32 -1.70 -7.20 -6.38
C GLY A 32 -0.23 -7.15 -6.79
N ASP A 33 0.03 -6.53 -7.93
CA ASP A 33 1.38 -6.31 -8.44
C ASP A 33 1.97 -4.97 -7.92
N PRO A 34 3.11 -4.96 -7.21
CA PRO A 34 3.80 -3.72 -6.84
C PRO A 34 4.22 -2.83 -8.02
N ASN A 35 4.32 -3.38 -9.22
CA ASN A 35 4.59 -2.65 -10.47
C ASN A 35 3.33 -2.45 -11.33
N GLY A 36 2.16 -2.80 -10.79
CA GLY A 36 0.88 -2.71 -11.48
C GLY A 36 0.30 -1.30 -11.51
N THR A 37 -1.02 -1.20 -11.36
CA THR A 37 -1.74 0.07 -11.42
C THR A 37 -1.97 0.66 -10.03
N ALA A 38 -1.60 1.93 -9.86
CA ALA A 38 -1.90 2.66 -8.63
C ALA A 38 -3.42 2.78 -8.41
N GLY A 39 -3.90 2.51 -7.21
CA GLY A 39 -5.32 2.48 -6.86
C GLY A 39 -6.01 1.13 -7.11
N VAL A 40 -5.34 0.19 -7.79
CA VAL A 40 -5.87 -1.15 -8.10
C VAL A 40 -4.98 -2.22 -7.48
N ASP A 41 -3.70 -2.21 -7.85
CA ASP A 41 -2.70 -3.18 -7.41
C ASP A 41 -1.91 -2.70 -6.19
N PHE A 42 -1.62 -1.39 -6.14
CA PHE A 42 -0.94 -0.77 -5.02
C PHE A 42 -1.44 0.65 -4.73
N PHE A 43 -1.17 1.15 -3.54
CA PHE A 43 -1.50 2.50 -3.09
C PHE A 43 -0.24 3.18 -2.54
N LEU A 44 -0.15 4.49 -2.73
CA LEU A 44 1.00 5.31 -2.28
C LEU A 44 0.66 6.18 -1.06
N SER A 45 -0.56 6.07 -0.54
CA SER A 45 -0.95 6.83 0.65
C SER A 45 -1.84 6.00 1.54
N GLU A 46 -1.70 6.23 2.84
CA GLU A 46 -2.54 5.65 3.87
C GLU A 46 -4.01 6.02 3.66
N GLY A 47 -4.29 7.27 3.28
CA GLY A 47 -5.65 7.75 3.01
C GLY A 47 -6.33 7.00 1.87
N THR A 48 -5.61 6.74 0.77
CA THR A 48 -6.19 6.03 -0.39
C THR A 48 -6.47 4.56 -0.08
N VAL A 49 -5.64 3.94 0.77
CA VAL A 49 -5.93 2.58 1.28
C VAL A 49 -7.19 2.58 2.13
N LEU A 50 -7.42 3.64 2.90
CA LEU A 50 -8.60 3.79 3.75
C LEU A 50 -9.86 4.04 2.95
N GLU A 51 -9.82 4.92 1.95
CA GLU A 51 -10.94 5.18 1.05
C GLU A 51 -11.34 3.93 0.27
N TYR A 52 -10.37 3.11 -0.15
CA TYR A 52 -10.66 1.82 -0.80
C TYR A 52 -11.30 0.80 0.16
N TYR A 53 -11.02 0.90 1.46
CA TYR A 53 -11.50 -0.02 2.48
C TYR A 53 -12.82 0.42 3.15
N ALA A 54 -13.22 1.68 2.99
CA ALA A 54 -14.48 2.24 3.50
C ALA A 54 -15.68 1.71 2.72
#